data_AF-A0A510DV47-F1
#
_entry.id   AF-A0A510DV47-F1
#
_cell.length_a   1.000
_cell.length_b   1.000
_cell.length_c   1.000
_cell.angle_alpha   90.00
_cell.angle_beta   90.00
_cell.angle_gamma   90.00
#
_symmetry.space_group_name_H-M   'P 1'
#
loop_
_entity.id
_entity.type
_entity.pdbx_description
1 polymer ?
#
loop_
_entity_poly.entity_id
_entity_poly.type
_entity_poly.pdbx_seq_one_letter_code
_entity_poly.pdbx_strand_id
1 'polypeptide(L)'
;MLYKGVRAKADYFFLQRRIAQAQSLVDKTKDLGEDEARAELTREKRRLFKKLTRRLLHLYRNLAFHLVRTLHELGVSAIYLGYPFNIAQDKGNKFTVNLWSYRELMDAIELKAQEYGMRVFEVVEYNTSKYCAYHGVEVKRYPRGVVNCSLGHRLHSDLNGALNILKKAIDKVVLTAKKPLSFLVFHNGVAPVKGCNP
;
A
#
# COMPACT_ATOMS: atom_id res chain seq x y z
N MET A 1 -6.07 9.46 11.93
CA MET A 1 -5.63 8.33 11.07
C MET A 1 -4.63 7.49 11.86
N LEU A 2 -4.94 6.21 12.13
CA LEU A 2 -4.16 5.34 13.02
C LEU A 2 -2.76 4.95 12.49
N TYR A 3 -2.50 5.11 11.20
CA TYR A 3 -1.25 4.68 10.54
C TYR A 3 -0.50 5.86 9.93
N LYS A 4 0.49 6.39 10.66
CA LYS A 4 1.44 7.36 10.10
C LYS A 4 2.52 6.62 9.33
N GLY A 5 2.44 6.63 8.00
CA GLY A 5 3.44 6.00 7.12
C GLY A 5 4.88 6.45 7.41
N VAL A 6 5.07 7.66 7.96
CA VAL A 6 6.37 8.17 8.43
C VAL A 6 6.99 7.27 9.50
N ARG A 7 6.21 6.78 10.47
CA ARG A 7 6.70 5.93 11.56
C ARG A 7 7.07 4.53 11.05
N ALA A 8 6.22 3.95 10.19
CA ALA A 8 6.53 2.68 9.54
C ALA A 8 7.81 2.76 8.71
N LYS A 9 8.01 3.86 7.96
CA LYS A 9 9.24 4.14 7.23
C LYS A 9 10.45 4.28 8.15
N ALA A 10 10.32 5.01 9.25
CA ALA A 10 11.41 5.20 10.20
C ALA A 10 11.88 3.86 10.79
N ASP A 11 10.95 3.01 11.23
CA ASP A 11 11.22 1.68 11.76
C ASP A 11 11.91 0.77 10.71
N TYR A 12 11.40 0.79 9.48
CA TYR A 12 12.00 0.03 8.37
C TYR A 12 13.44 0.46 8.11
N PHE A 13 13.70 1.76 7.99
CA PHE A 13 15.05 2.26 7.75
C PHE A 13 15.99 1.96 8.91
N PHE A 14 15.51 2.08 10.16
CA PHE A 14 16.30 1.73 11.33
C PHE A 14 16.72 0.26 11.31
N LEU A 15 15.78 -0.66 11.10
CA LEU A 15 16.08 -2.09 11.07
C LEU A 15 16.94 -2.48 9.87
N GLN A 16 16.72 -1.88 8.71
CA GLN A 16 17.59 -2.11 7.55
C GLN A 16 19.02 -1.65 7.75
N ARG A 17 19.24 -0.49 8.37
CA ARG A 17 20.61 -0.03 8.70
C ARG A 17 21.29 -1.04 9.63
N ARG A 18 20.58 -1.55 10.64
CA ARG A 18 21.12 -2.55 11.57
C ARG A 18 21.45 -3.88 10.88
N ILE A 19 20.59 -4.32 9.95
CA ILE A 19 20.82 -5.51 9.12
C ILE A 19 22.06 -5.33 8.24
N ALA A 20 22.19 -4.18 7.58
CA ALA A 20 23.36 -3.88 6.74
C ALA A 20 24.67 -3.83 7.54
N GLN A 21 24.63 -3.26 8.75
CA GLN A 21 25.77 -3.30 9.67
C GLN A 21 26.14 -4.73 10.06
N ALA A 22 25.15 -5.56 10.45
CA ALA A 22 25.40 -6.96 10.79
C ALA A 22 25.98 -7.73 9.59
N GLN A 23 25.48 -7.49 8.38
CA GLN A 23 26.04 -8.07 7.16
C GLN A 23 27.50 -7.67 6.93
N SER A 24 27.81 -6.38 7.04
CA SER A 24 29.19 -5.89 6.87
C SER A 24 30.15 -6.52 7.88
N LEU A 25 29.71 -6.74 9.12
CA LEU A 25 30.53 -7.42 10.13
C LEU A 25 30.71 -8.91 9.80
N VAL A 26 29.67 -9.60 9.31
CA VAL A 26 29.78 -10.99 8.82
C VAL A 26 30.81 -11.10 7.70
N ASP A 27 30.83 -10.14 6.78
CA ASP A 27 31.76 -10.15 5.65
C ASP A 27 33.20 -9.94 6.15
N LYS A 28 33.43 -9.04 7.11
CA LYS A 28 34.76 -8.83 7.72
C LYS A 28 35.27 -10.04 8.52
N THR A 29 34.41 -10.69 9.31
CA THR A 29 34.83 -11.85 10.11
C THR A 29 35.07 -13.10 9.25
N LYS A 30 34.44 -13.17 8.07
CA LYS A 30 34.77 -14.17 7.05
C LYS A 30 36.22 -14.04 6.59
N ASP A 31 36.70 -12.82 6.35
CA ASP A 31 38.06 -12.57 5.89
C ASP A 31 39.12 -12.85 6.98
N LEU A 32 38.73 -12.81 8.26
CA LEU A 32 39.60 -13.02 9.42
C LEU A 32 39.62 -14.48 9.93
N GLY A 33 38.77 -15.36 9.40
CA GLY A 33 38.69 -16.77 9.84
C GLY A 33 38.03 -16.99 11.21
N GLU A 34 37.29 -16.01 11.73
CA GLU A 34 36.62 -16.09 13.04
C GLU A 34 35.23 -16.74 12.95
N ASP A 35 35.20 -18.07 12.91
CA ASP A 35 33.98 -18.83 12.65
C ASP A 35 32.88 -18.64 13.72
N GLU A 36 33.24 -18.55 15.00
CA GLU A 36 32.29 -18.33 16.10
C GLU A 36 31.62 -16.95 16.05
N ALA A 37 32.43 -15.89 15.87
CA ALA A 37 31.94 -14.52 15.72
C ALA A 37 31.03 -14.39 14.49
N ARG A 38 31.40 -15.04 13.37
CA ARG A 38 30.57 -15.10 12.16
C ARG A 38 29.22 -15.78 12.42
N ALA A 39 29.21 -16.88 13.16
CA ALA A 39 27.97 -17.58 13.53
C ALA A 39 27.05 -16.70 14.38
N GLU A 40 27.59 -15.97 15.36
CA GLU A 40 26.83 -15.04 16.19
C GLU A 40 26.23 -13.88 15.39
N LEU A 41 27.04 -13.22 14.55
CA LEU A 41 26.58 -12.13 13.70
C LEU A 41 25.50 -12.60 12.70
N THR A 42 25.61 -13.83 12.20
CA THR A 42 24.59 -14.45 11.34
C THR A 42 23.28 -14.68 12.10
N ARG A 43 23.34 -15.13 13.36
CA ARG A 43 22.15 -15.25 14.22
C ARG A 43 21.50 -13.90 14.46
N GLU A 44 22.29 -12.86 14.73
CA GLU A 44 21.78 -11.50 14.94
C GLU A 44 21.12 -10.94 13.68
N LYS A 45 21.76 -11.09 12.51
CA LYS A 45 21.17 -10.73 11.21
C LYS A 45 19.80 -11.40 11.03
N ARG A 46 19.70 -12.72 11.26
CA ARG A 46 18.44 -13.47 11.17
C ARG A 46 17.39 -12.94 12.15
N ARG A 47 17.78 -12.60 13.38
CA ARG A 47 16.90 -12.02 14.40
C ARG A 47 16.32 -10.68 13.93
N LEU A 48 17.16 -9.81 13.38
CA LEU A 48 16.75 -8.50 12.86
C LEU A 48 15.79 -8.63 11.66
N PHE A 49 16.05 -9.54 10.73
CA PHE A 49 15.13 -9.83 9.62
C PHE A 49 13.77 -10.33 10.12
N LYS A 50 13.75 -11.27 11.07
CA LYS A 50 12.50 -11.75 11.70
C LYS A 50 11.74 -10.61 12.38
N LYS A 51 12.44 -9.74 13.10
CA LYS A 51 11.85 -8.56 13.76
C LYS A 51 11.21 -7.61 12.74
N LEU A 52 11.90 -7.33 11.63
CA LEU A 52 11.38 -6.49 10.56
C LEU A 52 10.11 -7.09 9.94
N THR A 53 10.18 -8.36 9.54
CA THR A 53 9.07 -9.07 8.90
C THR A 53 7.83 -9.10 9.80
N ARG A 54 7.99 -9.43 11.09
CA ARG A 54 6.89 -9.44 12.06
C ARG A 54 6.24 -8.07 12.22
N ARG A 55 7.03 -6.99 12.22
CA ARG A 55 6.49 -5.61 12.31
C ARG A 55 5.69 -5.22 11.08
N LEU A 56 6.17 -5.55 9.89
CA LEU A 56 5.45 -5.28 8.64
C LEU A 56 4.15 -6.08 8.55
N LEU A 57 4.20 -7.37 8.86
CA LEU A 57 3.02 -8.22 8.87
C LEU A 57 1.96 -7.73 9.87
N HIS A 58 2.38 -7.32 11.07
CA HIS A 58 1.48 -6.72 12.07
C HIS A 58 0.85 -5.42 11.55
N LEU A 59 1.63 -4.57 10.87
CA LEU A 59 1.11 -3.36 10.23
C LEU A 59 0.04 -3.68 9.18
N TYR A 60 0.29 -4.65 8.30
CA TYR A 60 -0.67 -5.04 7.24
C TYR A 60 -1.95 -5.62 7.83
N ARG A 61 -1.84 -6.53 8.80
CA ARG A 61 -3.01 -7.14 9.47
C ARG A 61 -3.89 -6.09 10.14
N ASN A 62 -3.29 -5.13 10.85
CA ASN A 62 -4.07 -4.09 11.49
C ASN A 62 -4.69 -3.13 10.47
N LEU A 63 -3.95 -2.77 9.41
CA LEU A 63 -4.50 -1.96 8.32
C LEU A 63 -5.70 -2.65 7.66
N ALA A 64 -5.56 -3.93 7.30
CA ALA A 64 -6.62 -4.75 6.73
C ALA A 64 -7.82 -4.84 7.67
N PHE A 65 -7.59 -5.08 8.97
CA PHE A 65 -8.63 -5.08 10.00
C PHE A 65 -9.47 -3.81 9.99
N HIS A 66 -8.84 -2.64 10.09
CA HIS A 66 -9.60 -1.39 10.13
C HIS A 66 -10.27 -1.07 8.81
N LEU A 67 -9.58 -1.33 7.67
CA LEU A 67 -10.13 -1.09 6.35
C LEU A 67 -11.40 -1.91 6.13
N VAL A 68 -11.31 -3.22 6.31
CA VAL A 68 -12.44 -4.14 6.09
C VAL A 68 -13.58 -3.83 7.04
N ARG A 69 -13.29 -3.57 8.32
CA ARG A 69 -14.32 -3.17 9.29
C ARG A 69 -15.07 -1.91 8.83
N THR A 70 -14.35 -0.86 8.43
CA THR A 70 -14.98 0.38 7.94
C THR A 70 -15.77 0.16 6.65
N LEU A 71 -15.28 -0.67 5.71
CA LEU A 71 -16.02 -1.01 4.50
C LEU A 71 -17.31 -1.78 4.82
N HIS A 72 -17.25 -2.72 5.77
CA HIS A 72 -18.41 -3.47 6.23
C HIS A 72 -19.45 -2.57 6.91
N GLU A 73 -19.02 -1.65 7.78
CA GLU A 73 -19.90 -0.63 8.40
C GLU A 73 -20.58 0.28 7.36
N LEU A 74 -19.97 0.46 6.19
CA LEU A 74 -20.53 1.20 5.05
C LEU A 74 -21.42 0.33 4.13
N GLY A 75 -21.63 -0.95 4.46
CA GLY A 75 -22.49 -1.87 3.70
C GLY A 75 -21.84 -2.45 2.44
N VAL A 76 -20.50 -2.40 2.33
CA VAL A 76 -19.79 -2.99 1.19
C VAL A 76 -19.84 -4.52 1.28
N SER A 77 -20.22 -5.18 0.19
CA SER A 77 -20.31 -6.65 0.09
C SER A 77 -19.24 -7.29 -0.80
N ALA A 78 -18.56 -6.49 -1.62
CA ALA A 78 -17.50 -6.94 -2.52
C ALA A 78 -16.37 -5.91 -2.64
N ILE A 79 -15.14 -6.39 -2.64
CA ILE A 79 -13.91 -5.59 -2.78
C ILE A 79 -13.19 -6.06 -4.05
N TYR A 80 -12.83 -5.12 -4.91
CA TYR A 80 -11.99 -5.38 -6.08
C TYR A 80 -10.61 -4.81 -5.83
N LEU A 81 -9.60 -5.68 -5.69
CA LEU A 81 -8.23 -5.30 -5.41
C LEU A 81 -7.43 -5.25 -6.71
N GLY A 82 -6.88 -4.07 -7.02
CA GLY A 82 -5.94 -3.92 -8.12
C GLY A 82 -4.63 -4.64 -7.79
N TYR A 83 -4.26 -5.61 -8.62
CA TYR A 83 -3.00 -6.33 -8.50
C TYR A 83 -2.05 -5.87 -9.61
N PRO A 84 -0.96 -5.15 -9.29
CA PRO A 84 0.02 -4.66 -10.26
C PRO A 84 0.97 -5.80 -10.70
N PHE A 85 0.40 -6.88 -11.22
CA PHE A 85 1.12 -7.99 -11.82
C PHE A 85 2.05 -7.44 -12.92
N ASN A 86 3.33 -7.81 -12.88
CA ASN A 86 4.43 -7.33 -13.74
C ASN A 86 4.96 -5.90 -13.50
N ILE A 87 4.21 -4.97 -12.88
CA ILE A 87 4.74 -3.62 -12.59
C ILE A 87 5.78 -3.66 -11.45
N ALA A 88 5.55 -4.52 -10.46
CA ALA A 88 6.49 -4.71 -9.35
C ALA A 88 7.83 -5.33 -9.79
N GLN A 89 7.84 -6.07 -10.91
CA GLN A 89 9.03 -6.72 -11.47
C GLN A 89 9.85 -5.75 -12.35
N ASP A 90 9.19 -4.94 -13.19
CA ASP A 90 9.89 -4.05 -14.13
C ASP A 90 10.36 -2.71 -13.52
N LYS A 91 9.68 -2.21 -12.49
CA LYS A 91 9.97 -0.90 -11.84
C LYS A 91 9.99 -1.00 -10.31
N GLY A 92 10.49 -2.10 -9.78
CA GLY A 92 10.68 -2.31 -8.36
C GLY A 92 11.61 -1.25 -7.76
N ASN A 93 11.14 -0.51 -6.76
CA ASN A 93 11.97 0.36 -5.93
C ASN A 93 12.05 -0.23 -4.52
N LYS A 94 13.05 0.20 -3.75
CA LYS A 94 13.31 -0.31 -2.39
C LYS A 94 12.09 -0.27 -1.44
N PHE A 95 11.05 0.52 -1.75
CA PHE A 95 9.80 0.52 -1.00
C PHE A 95 8.75 -0.43 -1.59
N THR A 96 8.60 -0.49 -2.91
CA THR A 96 7.57 -1.32 -3.57
C THR A 96 7.92 -2.80 -3.59
N VAL A 97 9.21 -3.19 -3.55
CA VAL A 97 9.61 -4.61 -3.46
C VAL A 97 9.99 -5.07 -2.05
N ASN A 98 10.52 -4.19 -1.18
CA ASN A 98 11.03 -4.61 0.14
C ASN A 98 10.24 -4.07 1.35
N LEU A 99 9.55 -2.93 1.24
CA LEU A 99 8.74 -2.38 2.35
C LEU A 99 7.26 -2.75 2.23
N TRP A 100 6.75 -2.87 1.00
CA TRP A 100 5.36 -3.16 0.69
C TRP A 100 5.28 -4.51 -0.02
N SER A 101 5.10 -5.59 0.74
CA SER A 101 4.71 -6.86 0.13
C SER A 101 3.24 -6.77 -0.25
N TYR A 102 2.98 -6.40 -1.51
CA TYR A 102 1.61 -6.27 -2.04
C TYR A 102 0.81 -7.54 -1.81
N ARG A 103 1.44 -8.71 -1.99
CA ARG A 103 0.81 -10.01 -1.76
C ARG A 103 0.38 -10.18 -0.29
N GLU A 104 1.28 -9.96 0.67
CA GLU A 104 0.94 -10.12 2.09
C GLU A 104 -0.18 -9.16 2.55
N LEU A 105 -0.24 -7.94 2.00
CA LEU A 105 -1.32 -7.00 2.30
C LEU A 105 -2.65 -7.46 1.68
N MET A 106 -2.63 -7.93 0.44
CA MET A 106 -3.82 -8.46 -0.23
C MET A 106 -4.36 -9.69 0.50
N ASP A 107 -3.50 -10.64 0.85
CA ASP A 107 -3.86 -11.84 1.61
C ASP A 107 -4.47 -11.46 2.98
N ALA A 108 -3.91 -10.46 3.66
CA ALA A 108 -4.45 -9.97 4.92
C ALA A 108 -5.83 -9.32 4.76
N ILE A 109 -6.07 -8.59 3.66
CA ILE A 109 -7.39 -8.02 3.35
C ILE A 109 -8.38 -9.13 3.02
N GLU A 110 -8.00 -10.10 2.19
CA GLU A 110 -8.85 -11.22 1.79
C GLU A 110 -9.28 -12.03 3.01
N LEU A 111 -8.33 -12.48 3.83
CA LEU A 111 -8.62 -13.25 5.04
C LEU A 111 -9.60 -12.51 5.95
N LYS A 112 -9.37 -11.19 6.15
CA LYS A 112 -10.25 -10.40 7.00
C LYS A 112 -11.62 -10.17 6.38
N ALA A 113 -11.70 -9.96 5.07
CA ALA A 113 -12.96 -9.78 4.35
C ALA A 113 -13.83 -11.04 4.43
N GLN A 114 -13.23 -12.23 4.33
CA GLN A 114 -13.93 -13.51 4.51
C GLN A 114 -14.59 -13.62 5.89
N GLU A 115 -13.94 -13.16 6.96
CA GLU A 115 -14.54 -13.13 8.31
C GLU A 115 -15.80 -12.26 8.39
N TYR A 116 -15.92 -11.24 7.54
CA TYR A 116 -17.10 -10.37 7.44
C TYR A 116 -18.09 -10.82 6.35
N GLY A 117 -17.88 -11.99 5.71
CA GLY A 117 -18.72 -12.47 4.61
C GLY A 117 -18.62 -11.62 3.33
N MET A 118 -17.57 -10.81 3.20
CA MET A 118 -17.32 -9.97 2.03
C MET A 118 -16.54 -10.76 0.97
N ARG A 119 -16.87 -10.55 -0.30
CA ARG A 119 -16.15 -11.17 -1.43
C ARG A 119 -14.97 -10.30 -1.84
N VAL A 120 -13.83 -10.91 -2.15
CA VAL A 120 -12.65 -10.21 -2.66
C VAL A 120 -12.29 -10.77 -4.03
N PHE A 121 -12.03 -9.88 -4.98
CA PHE A 121 -11.65 -10.23 -6.35
C PHE A 121 -10.36 -9.52 -6.72
N GLU A 122 -9.38 -10.26 -7.22
CA GLU A 122 -8.15 -9.69 -7.78
C GLU A 122 -8.41 -9.20 -9.21
N VAL A 123 -7.92 -8.00 -9.53
CA VAL A 123 -8.07 -7.37 -10.84
C VAL A 123 -6.69 -6.98 -11.35
N VAL A 124 -6.28 -7.54 -12.50
CA VAL A 124 -4.97 -7.25 -13.07
C VAL A 124 -4.86 -5.78 -13.49
N GLU A 125 -3.95 -5.07 -12.82
CA GLU A 125 -3.76 -3.64 -13.00
C GLU A 125 -2.71 -3.36 -14.09
N TYR A 126 -3.18 -3.04 -15.29
CA TYR A 126 -2.33 -2.51 -16.37
C TYR A 126 -2.93 -1.22 -16.95
N ASN A 127 -2.12 -0.15 -17.05
CA ASN A 127 -2.50 1.16 -17.59
C ASN A 127 -3.76 1.84 -16.97
N THR A 128 -4.27 1.37 -15.84
CA THR A 128 -5.43 1.92 -15.08
C THR A 128 -5.24 3.38 -14.67
N SER A 129 -4.02 3.89 -14.77
CA SER A 129 -3.63 5.17 -14.23
C SER A 129 -3.32 6.19 -15.35
N LYS A 130 -3.26 5.73 -16.62
CA LYS A 130 -3.02 6.55 -17.82
C LYS A 130 -4.29 7.08 -18.49
N TYR A 131 -5.43 6.45 -18.24
CA TYR A 131 -6.70 6.79 -18.90
C TYR A 131 -7.71 7.37 -17.92
N CYS A 132 -8.58 8.25 -18.41
CA CYS A 132 -9.69 8.81 -17.65
C CYS A 132 -10.72 7.71 -17.40
N ALA A 133 -11.11 7.51 -16.13
CA ALA A 133 -12.11 6.49 -15.79
C ALA A 133 -13.48 6.67 -16.47
N TYR A 134 -13.82 7.92 -16.79
CA TYR A 134 -15.10 8.26 -17.42
C TYR A 134 -15.02 8.21 -18.95
N HIS A 135 -14.01 8.87 -19.51
CA HIS A 135 -13.94 9.13 -20.95
C HIS A 135 -13.03 8.18 -21.74
N GLY A 136 -12.19 7.38 -21.07
CA GLY A 136 -11.26 6.47 -21.74
C GLY A 136 -10.10 7.13 -22.48
N VAL A 137 -10.02 8.46 -22.50
CA VAL A 137 -8.91 9.21 -23.12
C VAL A 137 -7.68 9.27 -22.21
N GLU A 138 -6.51 9.43 -22.80
CA GLU A 138 -5.27 9.61 -22.05
C GLU A 138 -5.31 10.90 -21.21
N VAL A 139 -4.78 10.83 -19.99
CA VAL A 139 -4.83 11.94 -19.03
C VAL A 139 -3.47 12.58 -18.79
N LYS A 140 -3.46 13.90 -18.61
CA LYS A 140 -2.29 14.64 -18.17
C LYS A 140 -2.24 14.67 -16.64
N ARG A 141 -1.09 14.26 -16.09
CA ARG A 141 -0.83 14.20 -14.64
C ARG A 141 -0.04 15.42 -14.19
N TYR A 142 -0.74 16.50 -13.91
CA TYR A 142 -0.13 17.73 -13.40
C TYR A 142 -1.18 18.61 -12.73
N PRO A 143 -0.98 19.07 -11.49
CA PRO A 143 0.14 18.78 -10.58
C PRO A 143 0.10 17.34 -10.04
N ARG A 144 1.11 16.94 -9.26
CA ARG A 144 1.19 15.60 -8.67
C ARG A 144 -0.09 15.27 -7.88
N GLY A 145 -0.61 14.06 -8.06
CA GLY A 145 -1.84 13.62 -7.41
C GLY A 145 -3.12 13.99 -8.18
N VAL A 146 -3.03 14.79 -9.25
CA VAL A 146 -4.17 15.24 -10.05
C VAL A 146 -4.12 14.65 -11.46
N VAL A 147 -5.26 14.15 -11.92
CA VAL A 147 -5.52 13.68 -13.27
C VAL A 147 -6.38 14.72 -14.00
N ASN A 148 -5.92 15.18 -15.16
CA ASN A 148 -6.66 16.06 -16.07
C ASN A 148 -6.98 15.33 -17.37
N CYS A 149 -8.26 15.19 -17.66
CA CYS A 149 -8.79 14.69 -18.91
C CYS A 149 -8.92 15.84 -19.91
N SER A 150 -8.59 15.59 -21.18
CA SER A 150 -8.78 16.56 -22.27
C SER A 150 -10.26 16.97 -22.44
N LEU A 151 -11.18 16.05 -22.13
CA LEU A 151 -12.63 16.31 -22.14
C LEU A 151 -13.17 16.99 -20.86
N GLY A 152 -12.31 17.67 -20.08
CA GLY A 152 -12.74 18.53 -18.98
C GLY A 152 -12.86 17.88 -17.59
N HIS A 153 -12.74 16.56 -17.46
CA HIS A 153 -12.74 15.90 -16.15
C HIS A 153 -11.42 16.11 -15.38
N ARG A 154 -11.52 16.49 -14.10
CA ARG A 154 -10.39 16.58 -13.17
C ARG A 154 -10.69 15.78 -11.90
N LEU A 155 -9.78 14.89 -11.52
CA LEU A 155 -9.94 14.05 -10.33
C LEU A 155 -8.61 13.73 -9.66
N HIS A 156 -8.68 13.28 -8.41
CA HIS A 156 -7.50 12.73 -7.73
C HIS A 156 -7.05 11.46 -8.44
N SER A 157 -5.74 11.30 -8.61
CA SER A 157 -5.15 10.17 -9.34
C SER A 157 -5.49 8.80 -8.71
N ASP A 158 -5.52 8.71 -7.37
CA ASP A 158 -5.93 7.48 -6.68
C ASP A 158 -7.40 7.13 -6.94
N LEU A 159 -8.28 8.13 -6.96
CA LEU A 159 -9.70 7.91 -7.29
C LEU A 159 -9.85 7.46 -8.75
N ASN A 160 -9.08 8.04 -9.67
CA ASN A 160 -9.07 7.62 -11.07
C ASN A 160 -8.64 6.16 -11.21
N GLY A 161 -7.57 5.77 -10.51
CA GLY A 161 -7.08 4.41 -10.48
C GLY A 161 -8.13 3.43 -9.94
N ALA A 162 -8.71 3.74 -8.79
CA ALA A 162 -9.75 2.91 -8.17
C ALA A 162 -10.98 2.74 -9.08
N LEU A 163 -11.45 3.81 -9.73
CA LEU A 163 -12.56 3.75 -10.67
C LEU A 163 -12.22 2.93 -11.92
N ASN A 164 -11.00 3.01 -12.42
CA ASN A 164 -10.57 2.18 -13.55
C ASN A 164 -10.46 0.70 -13.19
N ILE A 165 -10.01 0.37 -11.97
CA ILE A 165 -10.02 -1.02 -11.46
C ILE A 165 -11.46 -1.53 -11.39
N LEU A 166 -12.36 -0.75 -10.80
CA LEU A 166 -13.78 -1.11 -10.72
C LEU A 166 -14.37 -1.30 -12.13
N LYS A 167 -14.13 -0.36 -13.05
CA LYS A 167 -14.58 -0.46 -14.45
C LYS A 167 -14.09 -1.75 -15.10
N LYS A 168 -12.82 -2.11 -14.93
CA LYS A 168 -12.29 -3.37 -15.47
C LYS A 168 -12.95 -4.61 -14.87
N ALA A 169 -13.32 -4.57 -13.60
CA ALA A 169 -13.89 -5.71 -12.91
C ALA A 169 -15.35 -5.97 -13.26
N ILE A 170 -16.16 -4.91 -13.42
CA ILE A 170 -17.62 -5.02 -13.57
C ILE A 170 -18.15 -4.45 -14.89
N ASP A 171 -17.27 -3.97 -15.78
CA ASP A 171 -17.56 -3.28 -17.05
C ASP A 171 -18.58 -2.14 -16.92
N LYS A 172 -18.59 -1.47 -15.76
CA LYS A 172 -19.48 -0.35 -15.45
C LYS A 172 -18.69 0.86 -14.99
N VAL A 173 -19.10 2.01 -15.50
CA VAL A 173 -18.57 3.30 -15.09
C VAL A 173 -19.47 3.86 -13.99
N VAL A 174 -18.89 4.18 -12.84
CA VAL A 174 -19.60 4.97 -11.82
C VAL A 174 -19.77 6.38 -12.39
N LEU A 175 -21.00 6.78 -12.68
CA LEU A 175 -21.31 8.06 -13.33
C LEU A 175 -21.11 9.27 -12.40
N THR A 176 -21.27 9.06 -11.10
CA THR A 176 -21.18 10.11 -10.08
C THR A 176 -20.39 9.61 -8.87
N ALA A 177 -19.15 10.08 -8.74
CA ALA A 177 -18.42 10.00 -7.48
C ALA A 177 -18.59 11.32 -6.73
N LYS A 178 -19.15 11.29 -5.51
CA LYS A 178 -19.10 12.45 -4.62
C LYS A 178 -17.63 12.85 -4.43
N LYS A 179 -17.36 14.16 -4.32
CA LYS A 179 -15.99 14.64 -4.09
C LYS A 179 -15.43 13.91 -2.87
N PRO A 180 -14.23 13.30 -2.97
CA PRO A 180 -13.63 12.64 -1.83
C PRO A 180 -13.51 13.65 -0.69
N LEU A 181 -14.01 13.26 0.48
CA LEU A 181 -13.89 14.07 1.68
C LEU A 181 -12.39 14.21 1.97
N SER A 182 -11.90 15.43 1.82
CA SER A 182 -10.53 15.78 2.16
C SER A 182 -10.47 16.07 3.65
N PHE A 183 -9.56 15.43 4.37
CA PHE A 183 -9.37 15.65 5.81
C PHE A 183 -7.95 16.13 6.13
N LEU A 184 -7.84 17.09 7.04
CA LEU A 184 -6.62 17.45 7.74
C LEU A 184 -6.41 16.44 8.88
N VAL A 185 -5.22 15.84 8.91
CA VAL A 185 -4.84 14.90 9.97
C VAL A 185 -3.97 15.64 10.97
N PHE A 186 -4.54 15.92 12.14
CA PHE A 186 -3.83 16.51 13.27
C PHE A 186 -3.32 15.42 14.24
N HIS A 187 -2.47 15.81 15.19
CA HIS A 187 -2.02 14.89 16.23
C HIS A 187 -3.17 14.42 17.14
N ASN A 188 -4.25 15.22 17.27
CA ASN A 188 -5.40 14.95 18.14
C ASN A 188 -6.65 14.44 17.39
N GLY A 189 -6.60 14.26 16.07
CA GLY A 189 -7.81 13.89 15.33
C GLY A 189 -7.74 14.07 13.83
N VAL A 190 -8.89 13.90 13.18
CA VAL A 190 -9.08 14.09 11.74
C VAL A 190 -10.21 15.10 11.58
N ALA A 191 -9.94 16.20 10.87
CA ALA A 191 -10.94 17.25 10.62
C ALA A 191 -11.14 17.42 9.11
N PRO A 192 -12.36 17.60 8.60
CA PRO A 192 -12.56 17.85 7.18
C PRO A 192 -11.92 19.20 6.77
N VAL A 193 -11.23 19.23 5.64
CA VAL A 193 -10.56 20.43 5.07
C VAL A 193 -11.58 21.52 4.71
N LYS A 194 -12.83 21.13 4.45
CA LYS A 194 -13.96 22.04 4.32
C LYS A 194 -14.91 21.77 5.47
N GLY A 195 -15.19 22.78 6.29
CA GLY A 195 -16.17 22.72 7.38
C GLY A 195 -17.60 22.59 6.86
N CYS A 196 -17.91 21.49 6.17
CA CYS A 196 -19.29 21.06 5.98
C CYS A 196 -19.64 20.25 7.22
N ASN A 197 -20.36 20.88 8.15
CA ASN A 197 -21.17 20.14 9.11
C ASN A 197 -22.14 19.21 8.34
N PRO A 198 -22.49 18.05 8.92
CA PRO A 198 -23.44 17.10 8.31
C PRO A 198 -24.79 17.74 8.02
#